data_AF-A0A933A2K1-F1
#
_entry.id   AF-A0A933A2K1-F1
#
_cell.length_a   1.000
_cell.length_b   1.000
_cell.length_c   1.000
_cell.angle_alpha   90.00
_cell.angle_beta   90.00
_cell.angle_gamma   90.00
#
_symmetry.space_group_name_H-M   'P 1'
#
loop_
_entity.id
_entity.type
_entity.pdbx_description
1 polymer ?
#
loop_
_entity_poly.entity_id
_entity_poly.type
_entity_poly.pdbx_seq_one_letter_code
_entity_poly.pdbx_strand_id
1 'polypeptide(L)'
;FSAFLTLRDPEDPAARVIETALLREEAQTLRVNGETVDAVHSTRSGDVIVISRPPYQFDAAPRGQAIGDAPFFGQHGFLPGLVDLRRNINMRVPLLAAGPGIPVGRVVRGVRMIDLAPTIAHALGIPAPARAQGRVLVELFGATR
;
A
#
# COMPACT_ATOMS: atom_id res chain seq x y z
N PHE A 1 13.17 2.90 -18.62
CA PHE A 1 12.67 2.04 -17.51
C PHE A 1 12.12 0.68 -17.99
N SER A 2 11.91 0.46 -19.29
CA SER A 2 11.47 -0.84 -19.85
C SER A 2 12.38 -2.03 -19.49
N ALA A 3 13.68 -1.80 -19.27
CA ALA A 3 14.62 -2.83 -18.82
C ALA A 3 14.23 -3.51 -17.50
N PHE A 4 13.51 -2.82 -16.60
CA PHE A 4 13.00 -3.45 -15.39
C PHE A 4 11.97 -4.55 -15.70
N LEU A 5 11.11 -4.32 -16.70
CA LEU A 5 10.06 -5.28 -17.08
C LEU A 5 10.61 -6.52 -17.79
N THR A 6 11.83 -6.42 -18.33
CA THR A 6 12.54 -7.54 -18.96
C THR A 6 13.38 -8.35 -17.98
N LEU A 7 13.46 -7.95 -16.70
CA LEU A 7 14.17 -8.72 -15.68
C LEU A 7 13.56 -10.12 -15.54
N ARG A 8 14.43 -11.14 -15.54
CA ARG A 8 14.06 -12.56 -15.40
C ARG A 8 14.90 -13.19 -14.31
N ASP A 9 14.27 -14.07 -13.56
CA ASP A 9 14.94 -14.95 -12.63
C ASP A 9 15.69 -16.03 -13.41
N PRO A 10 17.01 -16.17 -13.27
CA PRO A 10 17.76 -17.25 -13.92
C PRO A 10 17.30 -18.65 -13.50
N GLU A 11 16.81 -18.80 -12.27
CA GLU A 11 16.35 -20.09 -11.71
C GLU A 11 14.89 -20.39 -12.09
N ASP A 12 14.11 -19.35 -12.42
CA ASP A 12 12.76 -19.48 -12.99
C ASP A 12 12.54 -18.45 -14.12
N PRO A 13 12.99 -18.73 -15.36
CA PRO A 13 12.87 -17.79 -16.46
C PRO A 13 11.43 -17.46 -16.87
N ALA A 14 10.45 -18.26 -16.43
CA ALA A 14 9.03 -18.00 -16.65
C ALA A 14 8.44 -17.04 -15.61
N ALA A 15 9.10 -16.87 -14.46
CA ALA A 15 8.66 -15.97 -13.42
C ALA A 15 8.74 -14.50 -13.85
N ARG A 16 7.70 -13.76 -13.49
CA ARG A 16 7.66 -12.31 -13.67
C ARG A 16 8.19 -11.66 -12.40
N VAL A 17 9.39 -11.07 -12.49
CA VAL A 17 10.08 -10.45 -11.34
C VAL A 17 9.45 -9.11 -10.95
N ILE A 18 9.13 -8.27 -11.95
CA ILE A 18 8.59 -6.93 -11.76
C ILE A 18 7.09 -6.90 -12.06
N GLU A 19 6.28 -6.46 -11.10
CA GLU A 19 4.84 -6.23 -11.25
C GLU A 19 4.57 -5.03 -12.15
N THR A 20 5.27 -3.92 -11.91
CA THR A 20 5.14 -2.72 -12.74
C THR A 20 6.35 -1.81 -12.57
N ALA A 21 6.60 -1.00 -13.59
CA ALA A 21 7.54 0.10 -13.55
C ALA A 21 6.82 1.33 -14.10
N LEU A 22 6.72 2.37 -13.29
CA LEU A 22 5.94 3.57 -13.55
C LEU A 22 6.85 4.78 -13.56
N LEU A 23 6.54 5.75 -14.40
CA LEU A 23 7.02 7.11 -14.22
C LEU A 23 6.35 7.74 -13.00
N ARG A 24 7.01 8.76 -12.45
CA ARG A 24 6.54 9.45 -11.25
C ARG A 24 5.11 9.98 -11.37
N GLU A 25 4.78 10.60 -12.51
CA GLU A 25 3.45 11.14 -12.80
C GLU A 25 2.37 10.05 -12.89
N GLU A 26 2.73 8.86 -13.41
CA GLU A 26 1.81 7.71 -13.45
C GLU A 26 1.55 7.20 -12.02
N ALA A 27 2.60 7.12 -11.20
CA ALA A 27 2.48 6.70 -9.81
C ALA A 27 1.73 7.70 -8.91
N GLN A 28 1.72 8.99 -9.26
CA GLN A 28 0.91 10.01 -8.59
C GLN A 28 -0.60 9.77 -8.76
N THR A 29 -0.99 9.01 -9.78
CA THR A 29 -2.39 8.67 -10.08
C THR A 29 -2.66 7.16 -10.06
N LEU A 30 -1.85 6.41 -9.30
CA LEU A 30 -1.91 4.96 -9.23
C LEU A 30 -3.31 4.46 -8.87
N ARG A 31 -3.85 3.53 -9.68
CA ARG A 31 -5.14 2.89 -9.40
C ARG A 31 -4.96 1.64 -8.54
N VAL A 32 -5.57 1.63 -7.36
CA VAL A 32 -5.54 0.53 -6.41
C VAL A 32 -6.97 0.19 -6.01
N ASN A 33 -7.43 -1.03 -6.29
CA ASN A 33 -8.79 -1.49 -5.97
C ASN A 33 -9.90 -0.53 -6.47
N GLY A 34 -9.70 0.11 -7.63
CA GLY A 34 -10.64 1.07 -8.20
C GLY A 34 -10.49 2.50 -7.69
N GLU A 35 -9.66 2.76 -6.69
CA GLU A 35 -9.40 4.10 -6.14
C GLU A 35 -8.10 4.69 -6.68
N THR A 36 -8.00 6.01 -6.74
CA THR A 36 -6.73 6.70 -7.06
C THR A 36 -5.94 6.96 -5.78
N VAL A 37 -4.64 6.62 -5.81
CA VAL A 37 -3.70 6.80 -4.70
C VAL A 37 -2.50 7.60 -5.21
N ASP A 38 -2.16 8.67 -4.49
CA ASP A 38 -0.90 9.39 -4.70
C ASP A 38 0.22 8.60 -4.01
N ALA A 39 0.99 7.85 -4.81
CA ALA A 39 2.07 7.02 -4.33
C ALA A 39 3.43 7.74 -4.30
N VAL A 40 3.46 9.07 -4.48
CA VAL A 40 4.72 9.83 -4.59
C VAL A 40 4.84 10.94 -3.57
N HIS A 41 6.08 11.22 -3.18
CA HIS A 41 6.42 12.41 -2.42
C HIS A 41 6.94 13.50 -3.37
N SER A 42 6.65 14.77 -3.05
CA SER A 42 7.01 15.92 -3.89
C SER A 42 8.52 16.08 -4.13
N THR A 43 9.36 15.58 -3.22
CA THR A 43 10.83 15.70 -3.29
C THR A 43 11.61 14.43 -2.96
N ARG A 44 10.94 13.34 -2.59
CA ARG A 44 11.59 12.10 -2.08
C ARG A 44 11.28 10.84 -2.86
N SER A 45 10.49 10.97 -3.93
CA SER A 45 10.28 9.88 -4.88
C SER A 45 11.16 10.13 -6.11
N GLY A 46 11.83 9.09 -6.58
CA GLY A 46 12.58 9.15 -7.84
C GLY A 46 11.66 9.25 -9.05
N ASP A 47 12.27 9.45 -10.22
CA ASP A 47 11.55 9.62 -11.50
C ASP A 47 10.92 8.32 -12.00
N VAL A 48 11.43 7.17 -11.53
CA VAL A 48 10.95 5.83 -11.87
C VAL A 48 10.67 5.07 -10.59
N ILE A 49 9.48 4.47 -10.51
CA ILE A 49 9.03 3.66 -9.38
C ILE A 49 8.83 2.24 -9.88
N VAL A 50 9.51 1.30 -9.25
CA VAL A 50 9.50 -0.11 -9.65
C VAL A 50 8.93 -0.92 -8.50
N ILE A 51 7.92 -1.74 -8.80
CA ILE A 51 7.26 -2.61 -7.82
C ILE A 51 7.49 -4.04 -8.26
N SER A 52 8.12 -4.84 -7.39
CA SER A 52 8.37 -6.26 -7.62
C SER A 52 7.09 -7.09 -7.43
N ARG A 53 7.04 -8.30 -7.99
CA ARG A 53 6.05 -9.32 -7.60
C ARG A 53 6.60 -10.11 -6.41
N PRO A 54 5.77 -10.58 -5.47
CA PRO A 54 6.18 -11.62 -4.55
C PRO A 54 6.67 -12.87 -5.33
N PRO A 55 7.76 -13.51 -4.90
CA PRO A 55 8.54 -13.24 -3.68
C PRO A 55 9.71 -12.24 -3.85
N TYR A 56 9.87 -11.60 -5.01
CA TYR A 56 10.99 -10.72 -5.33
C TYR A 56 10.95 -9.37 -4.59
N GLN A 57 12.13 -8.80 -4.32
CA GLN A 57 12.28 -7.57 -3.54
C GLN A 57 13.63 -6.89 -3.80
N PHE A 58 13.81 -5.67 -3.27
CA PHE A 58 15.00 -4.85 -3.47
C PHE A 58 15.85 -4.63 -2.21
N ASP A 59 15.53 -5.27 -1.09
CA ASP A 59 16.15 -5.02 0.22
C ASP A 59 17.31 -5.97 0.58
N ALA A 60 17.53 -7.03 -0.23
CA ALA A 60 18.40 -8.16 0.14
C ALA A 60 19.47 -8.54 -0.89
N ALA A 61 19.58 -7.83 -2.03
CA ALA A 61 20.35 -8.35 -3.16
C ALA A 61 21.85 -8.53 -2.82
N PRO A 62 22.44 -9.72 -3.09
CA PRO A 62 23.89 -9.91 -2.99
C PRO A 62 24.63 -8.96 -3.93
N ARG A 63 25.80 -8.45 -3.52
CA ARG A 63 26.61 -7.59 -4.39
C ARG A 63 26.97 -8.32 -5.68
N GLY A 64 26.75 -7.66 -6.81
CA GLY A 64 27.12 -8.17 -8.14
C GLY A 64 26.13 -9.16 -8.74
N GLN A 65 24.99 -9.42 -8.09
CA GLN A 65 23.92 -10.27 -8.63
C GLN A 65 22.66 -9.44 -8.85
N ALA A 66 21.97 -9.68 -9.98
CA ALA A 66 20.71 -9.02 -10.27
C ALA A 66 19.55 -9.58 -9.43
N ILE A 67 19.59 -10.89 -9.17
CA ILE A 67 18.63 -11.65 -8.35
C ILE A 67 19.46 -12.65 -7.54
N GLY A 68 19.11 -12.82 -6.28
CA GLY A 68 19.71 -13.80 -5.38
C GLY A 68 18.82 -14.02 -4.17
N ASP A 69 19.11 -15.09 -3.43
CA ASP A 69 18.32 -15.49 -2.27
C ASP A 69 18.41 -14.46 -1.13
N ALA A 70 17.25 -14.18 -0.53
CA ALA A 70 17.16 -13.35 0.66
C ALA A 70 17.08 -14.24 1.92
N PRO A 71 17.92 -14.01 2.95
CA PRO A 71 17.94 -14.85 4.15
C PRO A 71 16.81 -14.54 5.15
N PHE A 72 15.87 -13.67 4.81
CA PHE A 72 14.77 -13.25 5.67
C PHE A 72 13.40 -13.45 5.02
N PHE A 73 12.45 -13.88 5.85
CA PHE A 73 11.09 -14.23 5.46
C PHE A 73 10.09 -13.17 5.93
N GLY A 74 9.00 -13.00 5.18
CA GLY A 74 7.94 -12.03 5.49
C GLY A 74 8.27 -10.64 4.97
N GLN A 75 7.51 -10.18 3.98
CA GLN A 75 7.85 -9.00 3.19
C GLN A 75 6.66 -8.13 2.85
N HIS A 76 6.94 -6.85 2.60
CA HIS A 76 5.96 -5.80 2.33
C HIS A 76 6.48 -4.80 1.29
N GLY A 77 5.64 -3.85 0.88
CA GLY A 77 6.00 -2.84 -0.13
C GLY A 77 5.61 -3.22 -1.56
N PHE A 78 4.89 -4.33 -1.72
CA PHE A 78 4.17 -4.65 -2.96
C PHE A 78 3.01 -3.68 -3.20
N LEU A 79 2.29 -3.86 -4.32
CA LEU A 79 1.07 -3.10 -4.56
C LEU A 79 0.11 -3.20 -3.36
N PRO A 80 -0.39 -2.08 -2.82
CA PRO A 80 -1.17 -2.07 -1.58
C PRO A 80 -2.52 -2.81 -1.71
N GLY A 81 -3.00 -3.02 -2.93
CA GLY A 81 -4.20 -3.82 -3.20
C GLY A 81 -3.98 -5.33 -3.27
N LEU A 82 -2.72 -5.80 -3.26
CA LEU A 82 -2.37 -7.20 -3.50
C LEU A 82 -2.84 -8.12 -2.37
N VAL A 83 -3.69 -9.08 -2.73
CA VAL A 83 -4.17 -10.14 -1.83
C VAL A 83 -4.19 -11.46 -2.61
N ASP A 84 -3.38 -12.41 -2.15
CA ASP A 84 -3.39 -13.81 -2.58
C ASP A 84 -3.21 -14.71 -1.35
N LEU A 85 -4.34 -15.09 -0.74
CA LEU A 85 -4.34 -15.88 0.49
C LEU A 85 -3.86 -17.32 0.27
N ARG A 86 -3.92 -17.85 -0.96
CA ARG A 86 -3.39 -19.20 -1.26
C ARG A 86 -1.87 -19.22 -1.20
N ARG A 87 -1.23 -18.07 -1.46
CA ARG A 87 0.22 -17.87 -1.40
C ARG A 87 0.68 -17.11 -0.16
N ASN A 88 -0.18 -16.95 0.85
CA ASN A 88 0.10 -16.20 2.08
C ASN A 88 0.51 -14.73 1.85
N ILE A 89 -0.07 -14.07 0.84
CA ILE A 89 0.18 -12.66 0.52
C ILE A 89 -1.05 -11.83 0.89
N ASN A 90 -0.88 -10.86 1.77
CA ASN A 90 -1.94 -9.91 2.11
C ASN A 90 -1.38 -8.54 2.48
N MET A 91 -1.53 -7.56 1.58
CA MET A 91 -1.12 -6.17 1.83
C MET A 91 -2.17 -5.34 2.58
N ARG A 92 -3.30 -5.94 2.97
CA ARG A 92 -4.31 -5.27 3.79
C ARG A 92 -4.00 -5.41 5.27
N VAL A 93 -4.17 -4.32 6.00
CA VAL A 93 -4.07 -4.27 7.46
C VAL A 93 -5.46 -4.33 8.11
N PRO A 94 -5.60 -4.98 9.27
CA PRO A 94 -6.85 -4.93 10.04
C PRO A 94 -7.06 -3.54 10.66
N LEU A 95 -8.32 -3.12 10.78
CA LEU A 95 -8.73 -1.95 11.55
C LEU A 95 -9.68 -2.38 12.66
N LEU A 96 -9.32 -2.10 13.90
CA LEU A 96 -10.21 -2.15 15.07
C LEU A 96 -10.36 -0.74 15.62
N ALA A 97 -11.60 -0.34 15.90
CA ALA A 97 -11.92 0.94 16.50
C ALA A 97 -12.90 0.75 17.66
N ALA A 98 -12.64 1.41 18.78
CA ALA A 98 -13.46 1.35 19.98
C ALA A 98 -13.33 2.66 20.76
N GLY A 99 -14.44 3.12 21.36
CA GLY A 99 -14.48 4.34 22.15
C GLY A 99 -15.88 4.96 22.20
N PRO A 100 -16.04 6.10 22.89
CA PRO A 100 -17.29 6.85 22.92
C PRO A 100 -17.81 7.13 21.51
N GLY A 101 -19.10 6.88 21.28
CA GLY A 101 -19.73 7.09 19.98
C GLY A 101 -19.45 6.01 18.93
N ILE A 102 -18.59 5.00 19.18
CA ILE A 102 -18.34 3.89 18.26
C ILE A 102 -19.18 2.66 18.70
N PRO A 103 -20.16 2.21 17.91
CA PRO A 103 -21.00 1.07 18.28
C PRO A 103 -20.24 -0.25 18.26
N VAL A 104 -20.50 -1.11 19.24
CA VAL A 104 -19.97 -2.49 19.28
C VAL A 104 -20.50 -3.30 18.11
N GLY A 105 -19.64 -4.13 17.51
CA GLY A 105 -20.03 -5.05 16.43
C GLY A 105 -20.24 -4.39 15.07
N ARG A 106 -19.95 -3.09 14.94
CA ARG A 106 -20.04 -2.39 13.66
C ARG A 106 -18.91 -2.81 12.72
N VAL A 107 -19.28 -3.20 11.50
CA VAL A 107 -18.33 -3.53 10.43
C VAL A 107 -18.33 -2.43 9.39
N VAL A 108 -17.15 -1.85 9.13
CA VAL A 108 -16.92 -0.88 8.05
C VAL A 108 -16.07 -1.49 6.95
N ARG A 109 -16.25 -1.04 5.71
CA ARG A 109 -15.53 -1.52 4.53
C ARG A 109 -15.01 -0.35 3.71
N GLY A 110 -14.01 -0.63 2.87
CA GLY A 110 -13.42 0.39 1.99
C GLY A 110 -12.63 1.47 2.73
N VAL A 111 -12.15 1.16 3.93
CA VAL A 111 -11.32 2.08 4.72
C VAL A 111 -9.90 2.08 4.17
N ARG A 112 -9.33 3.28 4.00
CA ARG A 112 -7.92 3.47 3.65
C ARG A 112 -7.17 4.05 4.84
N MET A 113 -5.87 3.77 4.96
CA MET A 113 -5.06 4.30 6.07
C MET A 113 -5.07 5.83 6.14
N ILE A 114 -5.13 6.51 4.98
CA ILE A 114 -5.19 7.97 4.89
C ILE A 114 -6.49 8.56 5.47
N ASP A 115 -7.54 7.75 5.65
CA ASP A 115 -8.81 8.19 6.24
C ASP A 115 -8.73 8.29 7.77
N LEU A 116 -7.72 7.67 8.42
CA LEU A 116 -7.61 7.63 9.89
C LEU A 116 -7.34 9.01 10.50
N ALA A 117 -6.37 9.76 9.96
CA ALA A 117 -6.00 11.06 10.50
C ALA A 117 -7.17 12.07 10.52
N PRO A 118 -7.92 12.30 9.42
CA PRO A 118 -9.09 13.18 9.47
C PRO A 118 -10.23 12.62 10.35
N THR A 119 -10.37 11.28 10.44
CA THR A 119 -11.37 10.65 11.31
C THR A 119 -11.09 10.87 12.79
N ILE A 120 -9.83 10.73 13.21
CA ILE A 120 -9.41 10.96 14.60
C ILE A 120 -9.58 12.44 14.95
N ALA A 121 -9.20 13.35 14.06
CA ALA A 121 -9.41 14.79 14.27
C ALA A 121 -10.90 15.13 14.45
N HIS A 122 -11.78 14.53 13.62
CA HIS A 122 -13.23 14.65 13.76
C HIS A 122 -13.73 14.15 15.12
N ALA A 123 -13.27 12.98 15.56
CA ALA A 123 -13.65 12.41 16.86
C ALA A 123 -13.24 13.30 18.05
N LEU A 124 -12.13 14.02 17.92
CA LEU A 124 -11.60 14.93 18.94
C LEU A 124 -12.20 16.34 18.87
N GLY A 125 -13.01 16.65 17.86
CA GLY A 125 -13.53 18.00 17.65
C GLY A 125 -12.46 19.03 17.29
N ILE A 126 -11.36 18.61 16.67
CA ILE A 126 -10.25 19.49 16.25
C ILE A 126 -10.18 19.59 14.72
N PRO A 127 -9.54 20.64 14.16
CA PRO A 127 -9.33 20.74 12.72
C PRO A 127 -8.55 19.55 12.17
N ALA A 128 -8.94 19.07 10.98
CA ALA A 128 -8.20 18.02 10.29
C ALA A 128 -6.79 18.48 9.88
N PRO A 129 -5.80 17.57 9.80
CA PRO A 129 -4.47 17.92 9.31
C PRO A 129 -4.54 18.52 7.90
N ALA A 130 -3.86 19.65 7.69
CA ALA A 130 -3.95 20.43 6.44
C ALA A 130 -3.58 19.66 5.16
N ARG A 131 -2.85 18.55 5.28
CA ARG A 131 -2.45 17.68 4.16
C ARG A 131 -3.10 16.29 4.19
N ALA A 132 -4.18 16.12 4.95
CA ALA A 132 -4.96 14.89 4.91
C ALA A 132 -5.60 14.72 3.52
N GLN A 133 -5.39 13.56 2.90
CA GLN A 133 -5.96 13.20 1.60
C GLN A 133 -7.22 12.31 1.73
N GLY A 134 -7.37 11.64 2.88
CA GLY A 134 -8.48 10.75 3.14
C GLY A 134 -9.77 11.48 3.54
N ARG A 135 -10.84 10.71 3.68
CA ARG A 135 -12.14 11.20 4.15
C ARG A 135 -12.33 10.90 5.64
N VAL A 136 -13.25 11.63 6.27
CA VAL A 136 -13.75 11.24 7.60
C VAL A 136 -14.60 9.98 7.44
N LEU A 137 -14.30 8.95 8.24
CA LEU A 137 -15.07 7.71 8.33
C LEU A 137 -16.28 7.92 9.23
N VAL A 138 -17.23 8.78 8.82
CA VAL A 138 -18.44 9.08 9.60
C VAL A 138 -19.26 7.82 9.93
N GLU A 139 -19.14 6.80 9.07
CA GLU A 139 -19.78 5.50 9.28
C GLU A 139 -19.24 4.74 10.50
N LEU A 140 -18.09 5.10 11.06
CA LEU A 140 -17.58 4.50 12.31
C LEU A 140 -18.41 4.91 13.53
N PHE A 141 -19.05 6.07 13.49
CA PHE A 141 -19.78 6.62 14.63
C PHE A 141 -21.27 6.24 14.58
N GLY A 142 -21.89 6.15 15.75
CA GLY A 142 -23.34 6.07 15.89
C GLY A 142 -23.99 7.43 15.62
N ALA A 143 -25.32 7.44 15.46
CA ALA A 143 -26.05 8.70 15.47
C ALA A 143 -25.81 9.42 16.80
N THR A 144 -25.47 10.70 16.75
CA THR A 144 -25.39 11.57 17.93
C THR A 144 -26.75 11.52 18.63
N ARG A 145 -26.75 11.22 19.93
CA ARG A 145 -27.95 11.45 20.77
C ARG A 145 -28.13 12.95 21.00
#